data_AF-A0A9W8IZS5-F1
#
_entry.id   AF-A0A9W8IZS5-F1
#
_cell.length_a   1.000
_cell.length_b   1.000
_cell.length_c   1.000
_cell.angle_alpha   90.00
_cell.angle_beta   90.00
_cell.angle_gamma   90.00
#
_symmetry.space_group_name_H-M   'P 1'
#
loop_
_entity.id
_entity.type
_entity.pdbx_description
1 polymer ?
#
loop_
_entity_poly.entity_id
_entity_poly.type
_entity_poly.pdbx_seq_one_letter_code
_entity_poly.pdbx_strand_id
1 'polypeptide(L)'
;MFALFFVNLSTYVLLDRAPNSRKPAPNRTAASISILTFAAAVFRGEIALYLAPLCLQALITRSISFSQLLKTGVVSGILSAILTITVDSYFWNQTLLWPEFSGLFFNVVEGKSAEWGTSPPLTYFTSFLPKLLLSSLPLSFLGILFNRQIRGLLLPSFLFIVLISFLGHKEWRFIIYVVPIFNIAAARGLHALFSPRKQSSFGRVRFLLGASLITLNIAFTVFSTAVSIANYPGGEAMRQFHALYNPLTHTSPIHVHISNLAAQSGASLFTQLHSQPTWPINSNANWAYNKTESLTFNDLTAANSPFTHLILEERPAAKLLDKRGWKVVSAVEAFEGIKLSLNPASIKTAGRQLVKDPSSKSLLSAVRSIVDIRKGEKLWIVERS
;
A
#
# COMPACT_ATOMS: atom_id res chain seq x y z
N MET A 1 4.85 -3.29 5.24
CA MET A 1 4.78 -4.36 4.22
C MET A 1 5.60 -5.58 4.60
N PHE A 2 6.73 -5.46 5.31
CA PHE A 2 7.58 -6.60 5.68
C PHE A 2 6.85 -7.76 6.38
N ALA A 3 5.89 -7.45 7.24
CA ALA A 3 5.12 -8.49 7.92
C ALA A 3 4.24 -9.36 6.98
N LEU A 4 3.90 -8.88 5.79
CA LEU A 4 3.15 -9.65 4.79
C LEU A 4 3.93 -10.89 4.33
N PHE A 5 5.25 -10.78 4.23
CA PHE A 5 6.12 -11.92 3.91
C PHE A 5 5.96 -13.03 4.96
N PHE A 6 6.02 -12.69 6.24
CA PHE A 6 5.89 -13.66 7.33
C PHE A 6 4.50 -14.27 7.42
N VAL A 7 3.44 -13.49 7.19
CA VAL A 7 2.06 -14.04 7.11
C VAL A 7 1.93 -15.03 5.94
N ASN A 8 2.52 -14.71 4.78
CA ASN A 8 2.54 -15.63 3.63
C ASN A 8 3.34 -16.89 3.91
N LEU A 9 4.51 -16.77 4.55
CA LEU A 9 5.33 -17.90 4.95
C LEU A 9 4.59 -18.80 5.95
N SER A 10 3.94 -18.21 6.96
CA SER A 10 3.08 -18.93 7.89
C SER A 10 1.94 -19.66 7.16
N THR A 11 1.26 -18.99 6.24
CA THR A 11 0.18 -19.57 5.44
C THR A 11 0.69 -20.74 4.60
N TYR A 12 1.85 -20.60 3.94
CA TYR A 12 2.50 -21.68 3.21
C TYR A 12 2.79 -22.87 4.12
N VAL A 13 3.40 -22.64 5.29
CA VAL A 13 3.71 -23.71 6.26
C VAL A 13 2.45 -24.44 6.72
N LEU A 14 1.31 -23.75 6.86
CA LEU A 14 0.03 -24.35 7.21
C LEU A 14 -0.62 -25.11 6.06
N LEU A 15 -0.41 -24.71 4.81
CA LEU A 15 -1.06 -25.29 3.63
C LEU A 15 -0.29 -26.45 3.03
N ASP A 16 1.04 -26.40 3.08
CA ASP A 16 1.90 -27.48 2.62
C ASP A 16 1.72 -28.70 3.54
N ARG A 17 1.05 -29.72 3.00
CA ARG A 17 0.56 -30.90 3.72
C ARG A 17 0.68 -32.12 2.82
N ALA A 18 0.81 -33.30 3.43
CA ALA A 18 0.71 -34.55 2.71
C ALA A 18 -0.66 -34.65 1.97
N PRO A 19 -0.71 -35.26 0.76
CA PRO A 19 -1.88 -35.22 -0.15
C PRO A 19 -3.23 -35.65 0.45
N ASN A 20 -3.23 -36.40 1.56
CA ASN A 20 -4.44 -36.92 2.21
C ASN A 20 -4.65 -36.41 3.65
N SER A 21 -3.79 -35.50 4.14
CA SER A 21 -3.92 -35.03 5.51
C SER A 21 -5.06 -34.03 5.66
N ARG A 22 -6.01 -34.35 6.56
CA ARG A 22 -7.14 -33.46 6.89
C ARG A 22 -6.74 -32.31 7.81
N LYS A 23 -5.59 -32.40 8.50
CA LYS A 23 -5.11 -31.42 9.48
C LYS A 23 -3.61 -31.14 9.29
N PRO A 24 -3.13 -29.92 9.58
CA PRO A 24 -1.70 -29.65 9.58
C PRO A 24 -1.02 -30.44 10.71
N ALA A 25 0.23 -30.85 10.50
CA ALA A 25 1.01 -31.51 11.54
C ALA A 25 1.26 -30.54 12.72
N PRO A 26 1.37 -31.02 13.97
CA PRO A 26 1.59 -30.17 15.15
C PRO A 26 2.83 -29.28 15.02
N ASN A 27 3.94 -29.82 14.51
CA ASN A 27 5.18 -29.06 14.32
C ASN A 27 5.02 -27.93 13.30
N ARG A 28 4.22 -28.13 12.24
CA ARG A 28 3.94 -27.10 11.23
C ARG A 28 3.02 -26.02 11.79
N THR A 29 2.02 -26.42 12.57
CA THR A 29 1.15 -25.48 13.29
C THR A 29 1.96 -24.63 14.26
N ALA A 30 2.83 -25.25 15.06
CA ALA A 30 3.73 -24.55 15.97
C ALA A 30 4.68 -23.60 15.22
N ALA A 31 5.30 -24.05 14.12
CA ALA A 31 6.17 -23.19 13.31
C ALA A 31 5.42 -21.97 12.74
N SER A 32 4.21 -22.17 12.23
CA SER A 32 3.35 -21.07 11.77
C SER A 32 3.04 -20.06 12.87
N ILE A 33 2.73 -20.54 14.08
CA ILE A 33 2.44 -19.69 15.24
C ILE A 33 3.69 -18.91 15.63
N SER A 34 4.87 -19.55 15.70
CA SER A 34 6.13 -18.85 15.96
C SER A 34 6.42 -17.75 14.95
N ILE A 35 6.22 -18.00 13.66
CA ILE A 35 6.44 -17.02 12.58
C ILE A 35 5.52 -15.81 12.74
N LEU A 36 4.24 -16.04 13.06
CA LEU A 36 3.27 -14.96 13.27
C LEU A 36 3.52 -14.20 14.57
N THR A 37 3.91 -14.88 15.66
CA THR A 37 4.31 -14.23 16.91
C THR A 37 5.50 -13.31 16.67
N PHE A 38 6.50 -13.79 15.93
CA PHE A 38 7.65 -12.98 15.53
C PHE A 38 7.23 -11.78 14.69
N ALA A 39 6.38 -11.98 13.68
CA ALA A 39 5.87 -10.90 12.85
C ALA A 39 5.09 -9.84 13.67
N ALA A 40 4.30 -10.29 14.64
CA ALA A 40 3.54 -9.42 15.53
C ALA A 40 4.44 -8.62 16.48
N ALA A 41 5.45 -9.26 17.06
CA ALA A 41 6.34 -8.63 18.04
C ALA A 41 7.35 -7.67 17.42
N VAL A 42 7.88 -7.98 16.22
CA VAL A 42 8.99 -7.24 15.60
C VAL A 42 8.53 -6.24 14.54
N PHE A 43 7.46 -6.53 13.80
CA PHE A 43 7.11 -5.71 12.62
C PHE A 43 5.77 -4.98 12.71
N ARG A 44 4.72 -5.68 13.21
CA ARG A 44 3.32 -5.27 13.05
C ARG A 44 2.42 -5.86 14.14
N GLY A 45 2.19 -5.12 15.22
CA GLY A 45 1.40 -5.54 16.37
C GLY A 45 -0.03 -5.97 16.04
N GLU A 46 -0.65 -5.43 14.99
CA GLU A 46 -2.01 -5.81 14.58
C GLU A 46 -2.13 -7.28 14.13
N ILE A 47 -1.01 -7.93 13.77
CA ILE A 47 -0.98 -9.36 13.43
C ILE A 47 -1.37 -10.22 14.63
N ALA A 48 -1.25 -9.73 15.87
CA ALA A 48 -1.76 -10.42 17.04
C ALA A 48 -3.28 -10.71 16.92
N LEU A 49 -4.05 -9.80 16.30
CA LEU A 49 -5.48 -10.00 16.04
C LEU A 49 -5.75 -11.07 14.98
N TYR A 50 -4.79 -11.37 14.10
CA TYR A 50 -4.85 -12.49 13.16
C TYR A 50 -4.40 -13.80 13.82
N LEU A 51 -3.38 -13.74 14.67
CA LEU A 51 -2.84 -14.88 15.41
C LEU A 51 -3.86 -15.48 16.37
N ALA A 52 -4.61 -14.65 17.11
CA ALA A 52 -5.60 -15.09 18.08
C ALA A 52 -6.67 -16.06 17.51
N PRO A 53 -7.42 -15.71 16.45
CA PRO A 53 -8.40 -16.63 15.86
C PRO A 53 -7.76 -17.86 15.21
N LEU A 54 -6.53 -17.74 14.68
CA LEU A 54 -5.79 -18.88 14.16
C LEU A 54 -5.43 -19.89 15.26
N CYS A 55 -4.91 -19.41 16.39
CA CYS A 55 -4.61 -20.24 17.56
C CYS A 55 -5.87 -20.90 18.13
N LEU A 56 -6.97 -20.16 18.22
CA LEU A 56 -8.26 -20.71 18.66
C LEU A 56 -8.74 -21.82 17.72
N GLN A 57 -8.67 -21.60 16.41
CA GLN A 57 -9.02 -22.63 15.43
C GLN A 57 -8.09 -23.85 15.53
N ALA A 58 -6.79 -23.65 15.74
CA ALA A 58 -5.82 -24.72 15.89
C ALA A 58 -6.11 -25.61 17.12
N LEU A 59 -6.54 -25.01 18.23
CA LEU A 59 -6.98 -25.73 19.42
C LEU A 59 -8.29 -26.49 19.18
N ILE A 60 -9.30 -25.85 18.60
CA ILE A 60 -10.61 -26.47 18.32
C ILE A 60 -10.44 -27.66 17.37
N THR A 61 -9.62 -27.50 16.34
CA THR A 61 -9.35 -28.56 15.36
C THR A 61 -8.36 -29.60 15.88
N ARG A 62 -7.81 -29.43 17.09
CA ARG A 62 -6.78 -30.28 17.70
C ARG A 62 -5.56 -30.47 16.79
N SER A 63 -5.14 -29.42 16.08
CA SER A 63 -3.90 -29.44 15.30
C SER A 63 -2.66 -29.16 16.16
N ILE A 64 -2.85 -28.61 17.36
CA ILE A 64 -1.82 -28.39 18.38
C ILE A 64 -2.44 -28.60 19.77
N SER A 65 -1.66 -29.08 20.74
CA SER A 65 -2.10 -29.14 22.14
C SER A 65 -1.99 -27.78 22.83
N PHE A 66 -2.75 -27.55 23.89
CA PHE A 66 -2.66 -26.30 24.66
C PHE A 66 -1.26 -26.06 25.22
N SER A 67 -0.63 -27.09 25.79
CA SER A 67 0.74 -27.00 26.33
C SER A 67 1.76 -26.66 25.25
N GLN A 68 1.64 -27.26 24.06
CA GLN A 68 2.54 -26.96 22.94
C GLN A 68 2.30 -25.55 22.42
N LEU A 69 1.04 -25.11 22.30
CA LEU A 69 0.69 -23.73 21.93
C LEU A 69 1.32 -22.72 22.89
N LEU A 70 1.14 -22.93 24.20
CA LEU A 70 1.68 -22.04 25.23
C LEU A 70 3.21 -22.00 25.18
N LYS A 71 3.86 -23.17 25.12
CA LYS A 71 5.32 -23.26 24.99
C LYS A 71 5.82 -22.53 23.74
N THR A 72 5.21 -22.79 22.59
CA THR A 72 5.58 -22.16 21.32
C THR A 72 5.38 -20.64 21.37
N GLY A 73 4.22 -20.18 21.85
CA GLY A 73 3.89 -18.76 21.96
C GLY A 73 4.83 -18.01 22.90
N VAL A 74 5.09 -18.54 24.11
CA VAL A 74 5.97 -17.92 25.10
C VAL A 74 7.41 -17.88 24.60
N VAL A 75 7.95 -19.01 24.11
CA VAL A 75 9.34 -19.06 23.63
C VAL A 75 9.55 -18.14 22.43
N SER A 76 8.66 -18.20 21.42
CA SER A 76 8.77 -17.31 20.26
C SER A 76 8.57 -15.84 20.63
N GLY A 77 7.65 -15.53 21.54
CA GLY A 77 7.39 -14.18 22.03
C GLY A 77 8.59 -13.59 22.76
N ILE A 78 9.18 -14.32 23.70
CA ILE A 78 10.36 -13.87 24.46
C ILE A 78 11.56 -13.65 23.51
N LEU A 79 11.85 -14.60 22.63
CA LEU A 79 12.97 -14.47 21.69
C LEU A 79 12.76 -13.28 20.73
N SER A 80 11.53 -13.07 20.27
CA SER A 80 11.20 -11.93 19.39
C SER A 80 11.30 -10.60 20.12
N ALA A 81 10.82 -10.54 21.37
CA ALA A 81 10.90 -9.36 22.23
C ALA A 81 12.35 -8.99 22.54
N ILE A 82 13.20 -9.97 22.90
CA ILE A 82 14.64 -9.73 23.11
C ILE A 82 15.28 -9.17 21.84
N LEU A 83 14.95 -9.72 20.67
CA LEU A 83 15.52 -9.27 19.40
C LEU A 83 15.14 -7.81 19.09
N THR A 84 13.83 -7.49 19.07
CA THR A 84 13.38 -6.12 18.77
C THR A 84 13.89 -5.15 19.82
N ILE A 85 13.81 -5.49 21.12
CA ILE A 85 14.33 -4.61 22.17
C ILE A 85 15.82 -4.35 21.97
N THR A 86 16.64 -5.37 21.69
CA THR A 86 18.08 -5.19 21.53
C THR A 86 18.42 -4.37 20.29
N VAL A 87 17.83 -4.71 19.14
CA VAL A 87 18.12 -4.07 17.86
C VAL A 87 17.58 -2.65 17.82
N ASP A 88 16.31 -2.45 18.19
CA ASP A 88 15.66 -1.16 18.09
C ASP A 88 16.19 -0.19 19.16
N SER A 89 16.50 -0.65 20.38
CA SER A 89 17.16 0.19 21.40
C SER A 89 18.50 0.75 20.90
N TYR A 90 19.28 -0.07 20.19
CA TYR A 90 20.55 0.34 19.61
C TYR A 90 20.37 1.41 18.51
N PHE A 91 19.49 1.16 17.54
CA PHE A 91 19.30 2.08 16.42
C PHE A 91 18.58 3.38 16.80
N TRP A 92 17.66 3.32 17.77
CA TRP A 92 16.92 4.48 18.24
C TRP A 92 17.64 5.24 19.35
N ASN A 93 18.78 4.72 19.84
CA ASN A 93 19.52 5.28 20.96
C ASN A 93 18.62 5.51 22.21
N GLN A 94 17.75 4.53 22.50
CA GLN A 94 16.84 4.54 23.63
C GLN A 94 17.00 3.25 24.42
N THR A 95 16.99 3.33 25.76
CA THR A 95 17.11 2.15 26.61
C THR A 95 15.78 1.41 26.70
N LEU A 96 15.78 0.11 26.38
CA LEU A 96 14.63 -0.80 26.47
C LEU A 96 13.41 -0.36 25.61
N LEU A 97 13.67 0.00 24.35
CA LEU A 97 12.60 0.32 23.41
C LEU A 97 12.02 -0.96 22.79
N TRP A 98 10.74 -1.21 23.03
CA TRP A 98 9.93 -2.11 22.19
C TRP A 98 9.00 -1.26 21.31
N PRO A 99 9.32 -1.08 20.01
CA PRO A 99 8.56 -0.18 19.14
C PRO A 99 7.08 -0.54 19.03
N GLU A 100 6.77 -1.83 18.79
CA GLU A 100 5.37 -2.27 18.61
C GLU A 100 4.56 -2.12 19.90
N PHE A 101 5.14 -2.39 21.07
CA PHE A 101 4.45 -2.17 22.35
C PHE A 101 4.18 -0.68 22.58
N SER A 102 5.18 0.17 22.34
CA SER A 102 5.05 1.63 22.49
C SER A 102 4.00 2.19 21.52
N GLY A 103 4.00 1.72 20.27
CA GLY A 103 3.02 2.09 19.26
C GLY A 103 1.60 1.63 19.60
N LEU A 104 1.44 0.41 20.14
CA LEU A 104 0.15 -0.07 20.63
C LEU A 104 -0.36 0.75 21.82
N PHE A 105 0.51 1.07 22.77
CA PHE A 105 0.16 1.90 23.92
C PHE A 105 -0.31 3.28 23.47
N PHE A 106 0.48 4.00 22.68
CA PHE A 106 0.14 5.31 22.16
C PHE A 106 -1.15 5.32 21.32
N ASN A 107 -1.31 4.36 20.39
CA ASN A 107 -2.42 4.42 19.45
C ASN A 107 -3.74 3.86 20.00
N VAL A 108 -3.66 2.80 20.81
CA VAL A 108 -4.83 2.06 21.30
C VAL A 108 -5.19 2.48 22.72
N VAL A 109 -4.22 2.58 23.63
CA VAL A 109 -4.47 2.90 25.04
C VAL A 109 -4.70 4.40 25.22
N GLU A 110 -3.86 5.26 24.61
CA GLU A 110 -4.04 6.72 24.68
C GLU A 110 -5.06 7.26 23.66
N GLY A 111 -5.56 6.41 22.74
CA GLY A 111 -6.59 6.77 21.78
C GLY A 111 -6.14 7.69 20.64
N LYS A 112 -4.83 7.92 20.48
CA LYS A 112 -4.25 8.82 19.46
C LYS A 112 -4.48 8.36 18.03
N SER A 113 -4.86 7.11 17.82
CA SER A 113 -5.25 6.62 16.49
C SER A 113 -6.40 7.43 15.87
N ALA A 114 -7.32 7.97 16.67
CA ALA A 114 -8.47 8.74 16.17
C ALA A 114 -8.08 10.08 15.51
N GLU A 115 -6.92 10.65 15.87
CA GLU A 115 -6.44 11.92 15.30
C GLU A 115 -6.10 11.80 13.81
N TRP A 116 -5.81 10.59 13.34
CA TRP A 116 -5.55 10.29 11.92
C TRP A 116 -6.83 10.04 11.10
N GLY A 117 -7.99 10.40 11.65
CA GLY A 117 -9.30 10.24 11.06
C GLY A 117 -9.94 8.89 11.39
N THR A 118 -11.28 8.90 11.50
CA THR A 118 -12.08 7.71 11.83
C THR A 118 -12.99 7.33 10.67
N SER A 119 -13.34 6.05 10.58
CA SER A 119 -14.29 5.56 9.59
C SER A 119 -15.23 4.50 10.19
N PRO A 120 -16.44 4.34 9.64
CA PRO A 120 -17.43 3.39 10.16
C PRO A 120 -16.87 1.96 10.30
N PRO A 121 -17.36 1.14 11.24
CA PRO A 121 -16.85 -0.21 11.46
C PRO A 121 -16.84 -1.08 10.20
N LEU A 122 -17.87 -0.98 9.35
CA LEU A 122 -18.01 -1.80 8.14
C LEU A 122 -17.09 -1.39 6.99
N THR A 123 -16.29 -0.32 7.12
CA THR A 123 -15.45 0.23 6.04
C THR A 123 -14.49 -0.81 5.45
N TYR A 124 -13.97 -1.74 6.26
CA TYR A 124 -13.15 -2.83 5.73
C TYR A 124 -13.93 -3.69 4.73
N PHE A 125 -15.17 -4.07 5.05
CA PHE A 125 -16.01 -4.91 4.19
C PHE A 125 -16.57 -4.17 2.98
N THR A 126 -16.96 -2.90 3.13
CA THR A 126 -17.63 -2.15 2.06
C THR A 126 -16.67 -1.46 1.11
N SER A 127 -15.51 -1.03 1.59
CA SER A 127 -14.60 -0.18 0.81
C SER A 127 -13.25 -0.86 0.56
N PHE A 128 -12.58 -1.35 1.59
CA PHE A 128 -11.21 -1.86 1.44
C PHE A 128 -11.14 -3.27 0.83
N LEU A 129 -11.95 -4.24 1.28
CA LEU A 129 -11.97 -5.58 0.71
C LEU A 129 -12.32 -5.57 -0.79
N PRO A 130 -13.38 -4.88 -1.24
CA PRO A 130 -13.70 -4.81 -2.67
C PRO A 130 -12.58 -4.18 -3.49
N LYS A 131 -11.92 -3.13 -2.95
CA LYS A 131 -10.79 -2.48 -3.61
C LYS A 131 -9.55 -3.37 -3.71
N LEU A 132 -9.26 -4.15 -2.66
CA LEU A 132 -8.09 -5.04 -2.61
C LEU A 132 -8.26 -6.30 -3.45
N LEU A 133 -9.47 -6.83 -3.51
CA LEU A 133 -9.74 -8.14 -4.11
C LEU A 133 -10.39 -8.05 -5.49
N LEU A 134 -11.03 -6.94 -5.84
CA LEU A 134 -11.69 -6.75 -7.14
C LEU A 134 -12.59 -7.96 -7.48
N SER A 135 -12.39 -8.60 -8.64
CA SER A 135 -13.17 -9.78 -9.02
C SER A 135 -12.83 -11.05 -8.22
N SER A 136 -11.70 -11.07 -7.50
CA SER A 136 -11.37 -12.15 -6.57
C SER A 136 -12.34 -12.20 -5.39
N LEU A 137 -12.96 -11.08 -4.99
CA LEU A 137 -13.93 -11.06 -3.90
C LEU A 137 -15.17 -11.92 -4.22
N PRO A 138 -15.95 -11.68 -5.29
CA PRO A 138 -17.07 -12.55 -5.64
C PRO A 138 -16.64 -13.99 -5.94
N LEU A 139 -15.48 -14.19 -6.56
CA LEU A 139 -14.92 -15.55 -6.77
C LEU A 139 -14.62 -16.27 -5.44
N SER A 140 -14.15 -15.56 -4.42
CA SER A 140 -13.87 -16.14 -3.10
C SER A 140 -15.15 -16.64 -2.42
N PHE A 141 -16.27 -15.93 -2.60
CA PHE A 141 -17.59 -16.38 -2.14
C PHE A 141 -18.04 -17.64 -2.87
N LEU A 142 -17.83 -17.75 -4.19
CA LEU A 142 -18.07 -19.01 -4.89
C LEU A 142 -17.21 -20.15 -4.33
N GLY A 143 -15.94 -19.88 -4.02
CA GLY A 143 -15.04 -20.83 -3.37
C GLY A 143 -15.58 -21.31 -2.01
N ILE A 144 -16.09 -20.40 -1.18
CA ILE A 144 -16.76 -20.71 0.10
C ILE A 144 -17.98 -21.61 -0.10
N LEU A 145 -18.81 -21.31 -1.11
CA LEU A 145 -20.04 -22.05 -1.38
C LEU A 145 -19.73 -23.49 -1.80
N PHE A 146 -18.82 -23.68 -2.76
CA PHE A 146 -18.53 -25.00 -3.34
C PHE A 146 -17.55 -25.86 -2.53
N ASN A 147 -16.74 -25.28 -1.63
CA ASN A 147 -15.68 -26.03 -0.95
C ASN A 147 -15.67 -25.77 0.57
N ARG A 148 -15.98 -26.80 1.37
CA ARG A 148 -16.03 -26.70 2.84
C ARG A 148 -14.66 -26.44 3.46
N GLN A 149 -13.58 -26.93 2.84
CA GLN A 149 -12.21 -26.74 3.32
C GLN A 149 -11.79 -25.26 3.21
N ILE A 150 -12.27 -24.53 2.21
CA ILE A 150 -12.04 -23.09 2.07
C ILE A 150 -12.67 -22.29 3.20
N ARG A 151 -13.82 -22.72 3.73
CA ARG A 151 -14.46 -22.07 4.90
C ARG A 151 -13.56 -22.11 6.12
N GLY A 152 -12.97 -23.28 6.38
CA GLY A 152 -12.01 -23.45 7.47
C GLY A 152 -10.75 -22.60 7.25
N LEU A 153 -10.28 -22.46 6.01
CA LEU A 153 -9.10 -21.66 5.71
C LEU A 153 -9.34 -20.15 5.88
N LEU A 154 -10.52 -19.65 5.49
CA LEU A 154 -10.85 -18.22 5.56
C LEU A 154 -11.29 -17.75 6.94
N LEU A 155 -11.69 -18.66 7.84
CA LEU A 155 -12.26 -18.29 9.14
C LEU A 155 -11.33 -17.36 9.96
N PRO A 156 -10.02 -17.61 10.12
CA PRO A 156 -9.14 -16.69 10.84
C PRO A 156 -9.03 -15.32 10.17
N SER A 157 -8.94 -15.30 8.84
CA SER A 157 -8.89 -14.05 8.07
C SER A 157 -10.17 -13.23 8.22
N PHE A 158 -11.33 -13.89 8.22
CA PHE A 158 -12.62 -13.22 8.45
C PHE A 158 -12.73 -12.66 9.86
N LEU A 159 -12.42 -13.47 10.89
CA LEU A 159 -12.46 -13.04 12.29
C LEU A 159 -11.46 -11.91 12.57
N PHE A 160 -10.28 -11.96 11.96
CA PHE A 160 -9.31 -10.87 12.01
C PHE A 160 -9.90 -9.55 11.50
N ILE A 161 -10.54 -9.56 10.33
CA ILE A 161 -11.17 -8.35 9.77
C ILE A 161 -12.28 -7.84 10.72
N VAL A 162 -13.07 -8.73 11.30
CA VAL A 162 -14.10 -8.35 12.30
C VAL A 162 -13.45 -7.68 13.52
N LEU A 163 -12.41 -8.28 14.09
CA LEU A 163 -11.72 -7.76 15.28
C LEU A 163 -11.08 -6.38 15.01
N ILE A 164 -10.39 -6.23 13.88
CA ILE A 164 -9.72 -4.96 13.56
C ILE A 164 -10.71 -3.88 13.09
N SER A 165 -11.94 -4.24 12.73
CA SER A 165 -13.00 -3.28 12.37
C SER A 165 -13.44 -2.39 13.54
N PHE A 166 -13.17 -2.81 14.78
CA PHE A 166 -13.42 -2.01 15.97
C PHE A 166 -12.40 -0.88 16.18
N LEU A 167 -11.28 -0.87 15.44
CA LEU A 167 -10.34 0.25 15.46
C LEU A 167 -10.95 1.46 14.75
N GLY A 168 -10.91 2.64 15.39
CA GLY A 168 -11.48 3.87 14.83
C GLY A 168 -10.83 4.28 13.51
N HIS A 169 -9.49 4.37 13.52
CA HIS A 169 -8.69 4.58 12.33
C HIS A 169 -8.53 3.30 11.53
N LYS A 170 -8.71 3.37 10.22
CA LYS A 170 -8.66 2.20 9.34
C LYS A 170 -7.83 2.50 8.11
N GLU A 171 -6.92 1.59 7.82
CA GLU A 171 -6.12 1.63 6.61
C GLU A 171 -6.16 0.27 5.92
N TRP A 172 -6.19 0.28 4.58
CA TRP A 172 -6.15 -0.96 3.80
C TRP A 172 -4.92 -1.83 4.14
N ARG A 173 -3.81 -1.21 4.56
CA ARG A 173 -2.56 -1.89 4.89
C ARG A 173 -2.66 -2.77 6.14
N PHE A 174 -3.61 -2.49 7.03
CA PHE A 174 -3.82 -3.32 8.22
C PHE A 174 -4.45 -4.67 7.88
N ILE A 175 -5.18 -4.78 6.76
CA ILE A 175 -5.84 -6.02 6.34
C ILE A 175 -5.23 -6.69 5.12
N ILE A 176 -4.15 -6.15 4.53
CA ILE A 176 -3.52 -6.71 3.32
C ILE A 176 -3.14 -8.19 3.49
N TYR A 177 -2.88 -8.62 4.71
CA TYR A 177 -2.56 -9.99 5.11
C TYR A 177 -3.58 -11.05 4.67
N VAL A 178 -4.84 -10.67 4.48
CA VAL A 178 -5.90 -11.60 4.09
C VAL A 178 -5.95 -11.85 2.57
N VAL A 179 -5.39 -10.94 1.77
CA VAL A 179 -5.48 -10.98 0.29
C VAL A 179 -5.03 -12.32 -0.30
N PRO A 180 -3.88 -12.91 0.13
CA PRO A 180 -3.41 -14.18 -0.41
C PRO A 180 -4.39 -15.35 -0.16
N ILE A 181 -4.98 -15.43 1.03
CA ILE A 181 -5.92 -16.50 1.37
C ILE A 181 -7.26 -16.33 0.63
N PHE A 182 -7.74 -15.09 0.52
CA PHE A 182 -8.92 -14.79 -0.31
C PHE A 182 -8.67 -15.13 -1.80
N ASN A 183 -7.45 -14.94 -2.31
CA ASN A 183 -7.10 -15.37 -3.67
C ASN A 183 -7.06 -16.91 -3.82
N ILE A 184 -6.65 -17.66 -2.80
CA ILE A 184 -6.77 -19.13 -2.80
C ILE A 184 -8.24 -19.56 -2.89
N ALA A 185 -9.11 -18.91 -2.12
CA ALA A 185 -10.56 -19.14 -2.20
C ALA A 185 -11.12 -18.77 -3.58
N ALA A 186 -10.70 -17.64 -4.13
CA ALA A 186 -11.08 -17.19 -5.46
C ALA A 186 -10.63 -18.18 -6.55
N ALA A 187 -9.43 -18.74 -6.44
CA ALA A 187 -8.94 -19.77 -7.36
C ALA A 187 -9.81 -21.04 -7.33
N ARG A 188 -10.30 -21.46 -6.16
CA ARG A 188 -11.27 -22.56 -6.05
C ARG A 188 -12.62 -22.21 -6.68
N GLY A 189 -13.11 -20.98 -6.48
CA GLY A 189 -14.33 -20.49 -7.14
C GLY A 189 -14.20 -20.48 -8.67
N LEU A 190 -13.05 -20.00 -9.16
CA LEU A 190 -12.73 -19.97 -10.59
C LEU A 190 -12.58 -21.37 -11.18
N HIS A 191 -11.95 -22.30 -10.47
CA HIS A 191 -11.89 -23.71 -10.86
C HIS A 191 -13.30 -24.30 -11.02
N ALA A 192 -14.23 -23.97 -10.12
CA ALA A 192 -15.62 -24.39 -10.25
C ALA A 192 -16.29 -23.80 -11.50
N LEU A 193 -15.94 -22.58 -11.94
CA LEU A 193 -16.44 -22.01 -13.20
C LEU A 193 -15.88 -22.73 -14.43
N PHE A 194 -14.63 -23.18 -14.40
CA PHE A 194 -13.98 -23.87 -15.53
C PHE A 194 -14.21 -25.39 -15.60
N SER A 195 -14.64 -26.01 -14.50
CA SER A 195 -14.81 -27.46 -14.39
C SER A 195 -15.89 -28.12 -15.29
N PRO A 196 -17.03 -27.49 -15.64
CA PRO A 196 -18.05 -28.13 -16.47
C PRO A 196 -17.59 -28.46 -17.90
N ARG A 197 -18.18 -29.49 -18.52
CA ARG A 197 -17.93 -29.83 -19.94
C ARG A 197 -18.33 -28.65 -20.84
N LYS A 198 -17.39 -28.15 -21.65
CA LYS A 198 -17.58 -27.03 -22.60
C LYS A 198 -18.63 -27.29 -23.71
N GLN A 199 -19.13 -28.53 -23.80
CA GLN A 199 -20.09 -28.92 -24.84
C GLN A 199 -21.50 -28.39 -24.57
N SER A 200 -21.89 -28.12 -23.32
CA SER A 200 -23.18 -27.48 -23.01
C SER A 200 -23.09 -25.95 -23.08
N SER A 201 -24.16 -25.29 -23.50
CA SER A 201 -24.26 -23.82 -23.51
C SER A 201 -23.98 -23.21 -22.14
N PHE A 202 -24.42 -23.88 -21.06
CA PHE A 202 -24.13 -23.49 -19.69
C PHE A 202 -22.64 -23.57 -19.33
N GLY A 203 -21.95 -24.61 -19.79
CA GLY A 203 -20.50 -24.74 -19.62
C GLY A 203 -19.72 -23.62 -20.35
N ARG A 204 -20.16 -23.25 -21.55
CA ARG A 204 -19.57 -22.14 -22.31
C ARG A 204 -19.75 -20.80 -21.59
N VAL A 205 -20.94 -20.51 -21.08
CA VAL A 205 -21.22 -19.27 -20.33
C VAL A 205 -20.35 -19.17 -19.08
N ARG A 206 -20.21 -20.25 -18.29
CA ARG A 206 -19.36 -20.26 -17.09
C ARG A 206 -17.88 -20.07 -17.42
N PHE A 207 -17.41 -20.70 -18.49
CA PHE A 207 -16.05 -20.50 -18.98
C PHE A 207 -15.82 -19.05 -19.40
N LEU A 208 -16.72 -18.48 -20.20
CA LEU A 208 -16.64 -17.07 -20.61
C LEU A 208 -16.66 -16.13 -19.40
N LEU A 209 -17.56 -16.35 -18.43
CA LEU A 209 -17.61 -15.56 -17.21
C LEU A 209 -16.28 -15.61 -16.45
N GLY A 210 -15.73 -16.81 -16.21
CA GLY A 210 -14.45 -16.97 -15.52
C GLY A 210 -13.30 -16.28 -16.25
N ALA A 211 -13.23 -16.42 -17.58
CA ALA A 211 -12.22 -15.76 -18.41
C ALA A 211 -12.37 -14.22 -18.37
N SER A 212 -13.60 -13.71 -18.49
CA SER A 212 -13.90 -12.27 -18.42
C SER A 212 -13.48 -11.66 -17.08
N LEU A 213 -13.71 -12.35 -15.94
CA LEU A 213 -13.30 -11.86 -14.62
C LEU A 213 -11.77 -11.71 -14.50
N ILE A 214 -11.00 -12.67 -15.04
CA ILE A 214 -9.53 -12.56 -15.10
C ILE A 214 -9.11 -11.39 -15.98
N THR A 215 -9.67 -11.28 -17.19
CA THR A 215 -9.34 -10.20 -18.13
C THR A 215 -9.67 -8.83 -17.53
N LEU A 216 -10.82 -8.68 -16.86
CA LEU A 216 -11.21 -7.45 -16.19
C LEU A 216 -10.27 -7.10 -15.03
N ASN A 217 -9.85 -8.08 -14.23
CA ASN A 217 -8.86 -7.86 -13.18
C ASN A 217 -7.52 -7.36 -13.74
N ILE A 218 -7.02 -7.98 -14.82
CA ILE A 218 -5.78 -7.56 -15.48
C ILE A 218 -5.94 -6.14 -16.02
N ALA A 219 -7.01 -5.87 -16.76
CA ALA A 219 -7.29 -4.55 -17.32
C ALA A 219 -7.38 -3.47 -16.24
N PHE A 220 -8.10 -3.74 -15.15
CA PHE A 220 -8.20 -2.80 -14.03
C PHE A 220 -6.88 -2.61 -13.30
N THR A 221 -6.07 -3.66 -13.16
CA THR A 221 -4.72 -3.57 -12.56
C THR A 221 -3.80 -2.70 -13.41
N VAL A 222 -3.81 -2.87 -14.72
CA VAL A 222 -3.02 -2.03 -15.64
C VAL A 222 -3.50 -0.58 -15.56
N PHE A 223 -4.81 -0.36 -15.58
CA PHE A 223 -5.41 0.97 -15.46
C PHE A 223 -5.02 1.64 -14.13
N SER A 224 -5.21 0.96 -13.00
CA SER A 224 -4.90 1.52 -11.68
C SER A 224 -3.40 1.77 -11.50
N THR A 225 -2.54 0.93 -12.09
CA THR A 225 -1.09 1.14 -12.13
C THR A 225 -0.74 2.40 -12.92
N ALA A 226 -1.33 2.58 -14.11
CA ALA A 226 -1.11 3.76 -14.93
C ALA A 226 -1.53 5.06 -14.21
N VAL A 227 -2.68 5.03 -13.52
CA VAL A 227 -3.13 6.15 -12.67
C VAL A 227 -2.18 6.36 -11.48
N SER A 228 -1.73 5.29 -10.83
CA SER A 228 -0.88 5.37 -9.64
C SER A 228 0.48 5.99 -9.90
N ILE A 229 1.03 5.90 -11.11
CA ILE A 229 2.31 6.54 -11.48
C ILE A 229 2.22 8.07 -11.30
N ALA A 230 1.04 8.66 -11.56
CA ALA A 230 0.83 10.10 -11.44
C ALA A 230 0.58 10.59 -10.00
N ASN A 231 0.57 9.69 -9.00
CA ASN A 231 0.35 10.05 -7.59
C ASN A 231 1.64 10.37 -6.81
N TYR A 232 2.80 10.44 -7.47
CA TYR A 232 4.10 10.71 -6.84
C TYR A 232 4.76 12.02 -7.34
N PRO A 233 4.07 13.18 -7.31
CA PRO A 233 4.63 14.43 -7.80
C PRO A 233 5.84 14.93 -7.00
N GLY A 234 5.97 14.57 -5.72
CA GLY A 234 7.13 14.96 -4.91
C GLY A 234 8.45 14.38 -5.42
N GLY A 235 8.45 13.11 -5.81
CA GLY A 235 9.62 12.49 -6.44
C GLY A 235 9.97 13.13 -7.79
N GLU A 236 8.95 13.45 -8.59
CA GLU A 236 9.12 14.16 -9.86
C GLU A 236 9.60 15.60 -9.67
N ALA A 237 9.13 16.30 -8.64
CA ALA A 237 9.60 17.63 -8.27
C ALA A 237 11.07 17.64 -7.90
N MET A 238 11.54 16.65 -7.12
CA MET A 238 12.97 16.51 -6.84
C MET A 238 13.76 16.24 -8.12
N ARG A 239 13.30 15.31 -8.96
CA ARG A 239 13.96 14.99 -10.23
C ARG A 239 14.09 16.22 -11.14
N GLN A 240 13.02 17.02 -11.26
CA GLN A 240 13.04 18.26 -12.04
C GLN A 240 13.93 19.32 -11.38
N PHE A 241 13.89 19.45 -10.06
CA PHE A 241 14.74 20.38 -9.31
C PHE A 241 16.22 20.12 -9.58
N HIS A 242 16.70 18.87 -9.49
CA HIS A 242 18.09 18.53 -9.81
C HIS A 242 18.45 18.71 -11.28
N ALA A 243 17.48 18.56 -12.19
CA ALA A 243 17.70 18.80 -13.62
C ALA A 243 17.85 20.30 -13.93
N LEU A 244 17.12 21.16 -13.19
CA LEU A 244 17.21 22.62 -13.32
C LEU A 244 18.50 23.16 -12.71
N TYR A 245 18.89 22.66 -11.54
CA TYR A 245 20.03 23.15 -10.78
C TYR A 245 21.16 22.13 -10.77
N ASN A 246 21.99 22.15 -11.83
CA ASN A 246 23.16 21.27 -11.88
C ASN A 246 24.31 21.88 -11.05
N PRO A 247 24.87 21.16 -10.05
CA PRO A 247 25.96 21.66 -9.22
C PRO A 247 27.26 21.99 -9.98
N LEU A 248 27.42 21.49 -11.22
CA LEU A 248 28.55 21.86 -12.08
C LEU A 248 28.40 23.27 -12.68
N THR A 249 27.18 23.80 -12.71
CA THR A 249 26.83 25.11 -13.31
C THR A 249 26.40 26.14 -12.26
N HIS A 250 25.88 25.67 -11.12
CA HIS A 250 25.43 26.51 -10.01
C HIS A 250 26.42 26.43 -8.86
N THR A 251 27.08 27.56 -8.58
CA THR A 251 28.07 27.70 -7.51
C THR A 251 27.49 28.25 -6.21
N SER A 252 26.23 28.70 -6.21
CA SER A 252 25.55 29.19 -5.00
C SER A 252 25.11 28.04 -4.10
N PRO A 253 25.20 28.21 -2.76
CA PRO A 253 24.70 27.21 -1.82
C PRO A 253 23.17 27.12 -1.92
N ILE A 254 22.67 25.92 -2.21
CA ILE A 254 21.22 25.68 -2.31
C ILE A 254 20.66 25.23 -0.98
N HIS A 255 19.67 25.97 -0.50
CA HIS A 255 18.80 25.58 0.60
C HIS A 255 17.36 25.53 0.10
N VAL A 256 16.80 24.32 0.03
CA VAL A 256 15.46 24.05 -0.50
C VAL A 256 14.51 23.62 0.60
N HIS A 257 13.35 24.27 0.67
CA HIS A 257 12.23 23.81 1.50
C HIS A 257 11.37 22.81 0.73
N ILE A 258 11.03 21.70 1.39
CA ILE A 258 10.17 20.65 0.86
C ILE A 258 8.83 20.69 1.59
N SER A 259 7.75 21.01 0.86
CA SER A 259 6.38 20.98 1.39
C SER A 259 5.95 19.58 1.83
N ASN A 260 4.90 19.55 2.66
CA ASN A 260 4.35 18.29 3.16
C ASN A 260 3.86 17.40 2.03
N LEU A 261 3.12 17.93 1.05
CA LEU A 261 2.68 17.15 -0.12
C LEU A 261 3.87 16.54 -0.89
N ALA A 262 4.95 17.29 -1.10
CA ALA A 262 6.15 16.78 -1.77
C ALA A 262 6.80 15.66 -0.97
N ALA A 263 6.96 15.84 0.35
CA ALA A 263 7.52 14.82 1.24
C ALA A 263 6.69 13.53 1.27
N GLN A 264 5.36 13.64 1.31
CA GLN A 264 4.44 12.50 1.32
C GLN A 264 4.37 11.76 -0.02
N SER A 265 4.75 12.42 -1.12
CA SER A 265 4.60 11.89 -2.48
C SER A 265 5.92 11.64 -3.21
N GLY A 266 7.02 11.47 -2.49
CA GLY A 266 8.26 10.89 -3.02
C GLY A 266 9.53 11.71 -2.83
N ALA A 267 9.46 12.93 -2.28
CA ALA A 267 10.65 13.65 -1.84
C ALA A 267 11.18 12.99 -0.56
N SER A 268 12.19 12.12 -0.72
CA SER A 268 12.76 11.29 0.35
C SER A 268 14.26 11.53 0.52
N LEU A 269 14.87 10.97 1.56
CA LEU A 269 16.33 11.05 1.76
C LEU A 269 17.12 10.51 0.56
N PHE A 270 16.61 9.48 -0.13
CA PHE A 270 17.24 8.95 -1.36
C PHE A 270 17.23 9.94 -2.53
N THR A 271 16.34 10.92 -2.51
CA THR A 271 16.29 11.99 -3.52
C THR A 271 17.16 13.19 -3.14
N GLN A 272 17.83 13.19 -1.99
CA GLN A 272 18.71 14.29 -1.57
C GLN A 272 20.14 14.09 -2.12
N LEU A 273 20.29 14.22 -3.44
CA LEU A 273 21.50 13.80 -4.17
C LEU A 273 22.78 14.59 -3.83
N HIS A 274 22.64 15.75 -3.20
CA HIS A 274 23.72 16.72 -2.98
C HIS A 274 23.83 17.19 -1.52
N SER A 275 23.27 16.43 -0.57
CA SER A 275 23.45 16.67 0.87
C SER A 275 24.42 15.68 1.47
N GLN A 276 25.18 16.13 2.48
CA GLN A 276 26.04 15.23 3.24
C GLN A 276 25.23 14.25 4.10
N PRO A 277 25.75 13.02 4.32
CA PRO A 277 26.97 12.46 3.76
C PRO A 277 26.76 11.95 2.32
N THR A 278 27.59 12.40 1.37
CA THR A 278 27.67 11.80 0.03
C THR A 278 28.80 10.77 0.01
N TRP A 279 28.66 9.70 -0.78
CA TRP A 279 29.75 8.76 -1.05
C TRP A 279 30.05 8.70 -2.56
N PRO A 280 31.27 9.03 -3.02
CA PRO A 280 32.39 9.57 -2.25
C PRO A 280 32.06 10.96 -1.67
N ILE A 281 32.77 11.34 -0.60
CA ILE A 281 32.63 12.67 0.02
C ILE A 281 33.05 13.70 -1.02
N ASN A 282 32.10 14.46 -1.55
CA ASN A 282 32.36 15.55 -2.47
C ASN A 282 32.05 16.86 -1.74
N SER A 283 33.09 17.66 -1.51
CA SER A 283 33.01 18.92 -0.77
C SER A 283 32.36 20.07 -1.54
N ASN A 284 32.12 19.91 -2.85
CA ASN A 284 31.77 21.03 -3.73
C ASN A 284 30.27 21.33 -3.80
N ALA A 285 29.40 20.43 -3.32
CA ALA A 285 27.96 20.68 -3.27
C ALA A 285 27.45 20.39 -1.85
N ASN A 286 27.15 21.46 -1.10
CA ASN A 286 26.55 21.38 0.21
C ASN A 286 25.11 21.90 0.15
N TRP A 287 24.20 21.07 -0.36
CA TRP A 287 22.79 21.43 -0.41
C TRP A 287 22.11 21.09 0.91
N ALA A 288 21.26 22.00 1.39
CA ALA A 288 20.41 21.79 2.53
C ALA A 288 18.97 21.50 2.06
N TYR A 289 18.46 20.33 2.39
CA TYR A 289 17.06 19.96 2.18
C TYR A 289 16.33 20.06 3.51
N ASN A 290 15.35 20.94 3.58
CA ASN A 290 14.68 21.27 4.81
C ASN A 290 13.19 20.95 4.71
N LYS A 291 12.70 20.19 5.67
CA LYS A 291 11.29 19.79 5.79
C LYS A 291 10.69 20.27 7.12
N THR A 292 11.11 21.43 7.61
CA THR A 292 10.51 22.06 8.79
C THR A 292 9.03 22.29 8.50
N GLU A 293 8.20 21.64 9.32
CA GLU A 293 6.75 21.71 9.24
C GLU A 293 6.23 22.98 9.93
N SER A 294 4.97 23.34 9.67
CA SER A 294 4.29 24.50 10.28
C SER A 294 4.87 25.89 9.91
N LEU A 295 5.66 25.98 8.83
CA LEU A 295 6.08 27.26 8.27
C LEU A 295 4.99 27.82 7.36
N THR A 296 4.57 29.06 7.60
CA THR A 296 3.64 29.74 6.71
C THR A 296 4.34 30.23 5.45
N PHE A 297 3.59 30.53 4.39
CA PHE A 297 4.15 31.17 3.19
C PHE A 297 4.91 32.47 3.53
N ASN A 298 4.46 33.19 4.55
CA ASN A 298 5.14 34.41 5.00
C ASN A 298 6.51 34.12 5.59
N ASP A 299 6.64 33.06 6.39
CA ASP A 299 7.90 32.64 7.00
C ASP A 299 8.88 32.14 5.95
N LEU A 300 8.38 31.35 4.99
CA LEU A 300 9.19 30.80 3.90
C LEU A 300 9.79 31.88 2.99
N THR A 301 9.04 32.96 2.74
CA THR A 301 9.42 34.02 1.81
C THR A 301 9.95 35.29 2.48
N ALA A 302 10.04 35.33 3.81
CA ALA A 302 10.55 36.48 4.55
C ALA A 302 11.98 36.83 4.16
N ALA A 303 12.37 38.10 4.24
CA ALA A 303 13.71 38.55 3.83
C ALA A 303 14.85 37.85 4.61
N ASN A 304 14.61 37.50 5.87
CA ASN A 304 15.52 36.76 6.74
C ASN A 304 15.39 35.22 6.60
N SER A 305 14.51 34.73 5.72
CA SER A 305 14.37 33.30 5.47
C SER A 305 15.68 32.74 4.88
N PRO A 306 16.18 31.60 5.40
CA PRO A 306 17.41 30.98 4.92
C PRO A 306 17.20 30.23 3.60
N PHE A 307 15.97 30.15 3.08
CA PHE A 307 15.66 29.40 1.87
C PHE A 307 16.03 30.19 0.62
N THR A 308 16.64 29.46 -0.32
CA THR A 308 16.94 29.92 -1.68
C THR A 308 15.91 29.40 -2.68
N HIS A 309 15.34 28.23 -2.39
CA HIS A 309 14.39 27.52 -3.23
C HIS A 309 13.26 26.96 -2.39
N LEU A 310 12.06 26.85 -2.97
CA LEU A 310 10.88 26.30 -2.32
C LEU A 310 10.19 25.33 -3.26
N ILE A 311 9.74 24.18 -2.74
CA ILE A 311 8.80 23.29 -3.41
C ILE A 311 7.45 23.44 -2.72
N LEU A 312 6.56 24.25 -3.29
CA LEU A 312 5.28 24.64 -2.69
C LEU A 312 4.14 23.74 -3.15
N GLU A 313 3.18 23.50 -2.26
CA GLU A 313 1.95 22.73 -2.52
C GLU A 313 0.75 23.60 -2.91
N GLU A 314 0.86 24.91 -2.74
CA GLU A 314 -0.13 25.89 -3.19
C GLU A 314 0.52 26.88 -4.16
N ARG A 315 -0.17 27.20 -5.26
CA ARG A 315 0.31 28.19 -6.23
C ARG A 315 0.09 29.59 -5.69
N PRO A 316 1.15 30.34 -5.33
CA PRO A 316 0.99 31.70 -4.84
C PRO A 316 0.61 32.64 -5.99
N ALA A 317 -0.08 33.74 -5.68
CA ALA A 317 -0.36 34.77 -6.67
C ALA A 317 0.97 35.35 -7.21
N ALA A 318 1.13 35.41 -8.54
CA ALA A 318 2.38 35.87 -9.17
C ALA A 318 2.86 37.23 -8.60
N LYS A 319 1.93 38.19 -8.45
CA LYS A 319 2.20 39.52 -7.88
C LYS A 319 2.79 39.47 -6.45
N LEU A 320 2.45 38.45 -5.66
CA LEU A 320 2.95 38.30 -4.29
C LEU A 320 4.38 37.76 -4.28
N LEU A 321 4.68 36.82 -5.19
CA LEU A 321 6.02 36.28 -5.37
C LEU A 321 6.98 37.35 -5.90
N ASP A 322 6.57 38.06 -6.95
CA ASP A 322 7.38 39.12 -7.56
C ASP A 322 7.73 40.21 -6.54
N LYS A 323 6.75 40.63 -5.71
CA LYS A 323 6.97 41.60 -4.62
C LYS A 323 7.98 41.14 -3.57
N ARG A 324 8.15 39.83 -3.39
CA ARG A 324 9.06 39.24 -2.41
C ARG A 324 10.36 38.75 -3.04
N GLY A 325 10.58 39.01 -4.33
CA GLY A 325 11.77 38.55 -5.06
C GLY A 325 11.79 37.04 -5.24
N TRP A 326 10.66 36.43 -5.58
CA TRP A 326 10.57 35.00 -5.88
C TRP A 326 9.93 34.79 -7.25
N LYS A 327 10.35 33.74 -7.95
CA LYS A 327 9.86 33.38 -9.29
C LYS A 327 9.55 31.89 -9.36
N VAL A 328 8.42 31.55 -9.99
CA VAL A 328 8.09 30.16 -10.33
C VAL A 328 8.93 29.73 -11.52
N VAL A 329 9.71 28.67 -11.35
CA VAL A 329 10.62 28.13 -12.37
C VAL A 329 10.00 26.93 -13.08
N SER A 330 9.31 26.05 -12.33
CA SER A 330 8.62 24.90 -12.89
C SER A 330 7.35 24.56 -12.11
N ALA A 331 6.41 23.89 -12.76
CA ALA A 331 5.24 23.31 -12.15
C ALA A 331 5.22 21.80 -12.44
N VAL A 332 4.89 21.00 -11.42
CA VAL A 332 4.81 19.56 -11.52
C VAL A 332 3.36 19.11 -11.52
N GLU A 333 3.01 18.40 -12.58
CA GLU A 333 1.71 17.80 -12.74
C GLU A 333 1.57 16.51 -11.92
N ALA A 334 0.41 16.34 -11.28
CA ALA A 334 0.02 15.10 -10.63
C ALA A 334 -1.41 14.70 -11.03
N PHE A 335 -1.82 13.51 -10.62
CA PHE A 335 -3.18 13.03 -10.80
C PHE A 335 -4.20 14.01 -10.20
N GLU A 336 -5.17 14.43 -11.00
CA GLU A 336 -6.25 15.31 -10.58
C GLU A 336 -7.59 14.57 -10.54
N GLY A 337 -7.84 13.69 -11.52
CA GLY A 337 -9.07 12.92 -11.57
C GLY A 337 -9.22 12.10 -12.84
N ILE A 338 -10.31 11.32 -12.89
CA ILE A 338 -10.68 10.53 -14.07
C ILE A 338 -11.97 11.12 -14.62
N LYS A 339 -11.97 11.48 -15.91
CA LYS A 339 -13.19 11.85 -16.63
C LYS A 339 -13.63 10.68 -17.48
N LEU A 340 -14.85 10.21 -17.23
CA LEU A 340 -15.48 9.15 -18.00
C LEU A 340 -16.43 9.76 -19.04
N SER A 341 -16.11 9.57 -20.31
CA SER A 341 -16.93 10.02 -21.44
C SER A 341 -17.90 8.90 -21.85
N LEU A 342 -18.90 8.65 -20.99
CA LEU A 342 -19.90 7.57 -21.16
C LEU A 342 -21.03 7.88 -22.17
N ASN A 343 -20.77 8.75 -23.14
CA ASN A 343 -21.79 9.11 -24.13
C ASN A 343 -22.04 7.91 -25.09
N PRO A 344 -23.30 7.62 -25.47
CA PRO A 344 -23.60 6.52 -26.39
C PRO A 344 -22.82 6.61 -27.72
N ALA A 345 -22.55 7.83 -28.19
CA ALA A 345 -21.77 8.08 -29.41
C ALA A 345 -20.28 7.72 -29.26
N SER A 346 -19.63 8.04 -28.13
CA SER A 346 -18.23 7.68 -27.90
C SER A 346 -18.08 6.17 -27.75
N ILE A 347 -18.99 5.52 -27.03
CA ILE A 347 -19.03 4.05 -26.88
C ILE A 347 -19.23 3.37 -28.25
N LYS A 348 -20.15 3.87 -29.08
CA LYS A 348 -20.40 3.32 -30.42
C LYS A 348 -19.20 3.53 -31.36
N THR A 349 -18.48 4.64 -31.22
CA THR A 349 -17.27 4.94 -32.00
C THR A 349 -16.12 4.02 -31.61
N ALA A 350 -15.87 3.85 -30.30
CA ALA A 350 -14.90 2.92 -29.76
C ALA A 350 -15.21 1.47 -30.18
N GLY A 351 -16.48 1.05 -30.10
CA GLY A 351 -16.91 -0.27 -30.55
C GLY A 351 -16.70 -0.50 -32.05
N ARG A 352 -17.01 0.51 -32.89
CA ARG A 352 -16.76 0.44 -34.34
C ARG A 352 -15.27 0.37 -34.69
N GLN A 353 -14.42 1.07 -33.94
CA GLN A 353 -12.95 1.00 -34.12
C GLN A 353 -12.41 -0.40 -33.79
N LEU A 354 -12.85 -0.98 -32.67
CA LEU A 354 -12.48 -2.33 -32.26
C LEU A 354 -12.95 -3.42 -33.24
N VAL A 355 -14.13 -3.27 -33.85
CA VAL A 355 -14.63 -4.20 -34.86
C VAL A 355 -13.84 -4.11 -36.17
N LYS A 356 -13.40 -2.91 -36.56
CA LYS A 356 -12.64 -2.68 -37.80
C LYS A 356 -11.18 -3.13 -37.70
N ASP A 357 -10.55 -2.90 -36.55
CA ASP A 357 -9.18 -3.32 -36.28
C ASP A 357 -9.09 -3.86 -34.84
N PRO A 358 -9.07 -5.20 -34.66
CA PRO A 358 -8.90 -5.83 -33.35
C PRO A 358 -7.43 -5.87 -32.91
N SER A 359 -6.65 -4.82 -33.19
CA SER A 359 -5.27 -4.68 -32.72
C SER A 359 -5.22 -4.16 -31.27
N SER A 360 -4.11 -4.46 -30.57
CA SER A 360 -3.86 -3.93 -29.22
C SER A 360 -3.79 -2.40 -29.17
N LYS A 361 -3.33 -1.75 -30.25
CA LYS A 361 -3.28 -0.29 -30.39
C LYS A 361 -4.68 0.32 -30.51
N SER A 362 -5.55 -0.30 -31.31
CA SER A 362 -6.97 0.09 -31.45
C SER A 362 -7.75 -0.06 -30.14
N LEU A 363 -7.45 -1.11 -29.37
CA LEU A 363 -8.06 -1.30 -28.05
C LEU A 363 -7.64 -0.21 -27.06
N LEU A 364 -6.35 0.16 -27.05
CA LEU A 364 -5.85 1.24 -26.20
C LEU A 364 -6.43 2.61 -26.58
N SER A 365 -6.56 2.91 -27.88
CA SER A 365 -7.16 4.18 -28.33
C SER A 365 -8.66 4.23 -28.01
N ALA A 366 -9.38 3.12 -28.20
CA ALA A 366 -10.78 2.99 -27.82
C ALA A 366 -10.98 3.24 -26.31
N VAL A 367 -10.14 2.64 -25.45
CA VAL A 367 -10.20 2.87 -24.00
C VAL A 367 -9.86 4.32 -23.64
N ARG A 368 -8.82 4.91 -24.24
CA ARG A 368 -8.45 6.33 -24.02
C ARG A 368 -9.54 7.31 -24.47
N SER A 369 -10.34 6.95 -25.46
CA SER A 369 -11.48 7.77 -25.89
C SER A 369 -12.62 7.81 -24.86
N ILE A 370 -12.69 6.79 -23.98
CA ILE A 370 -13.72 6.66 -22.95
C ILE A 370 -13.21 7.17 -21.60
N VAL A 371 -11.94 6.91 -21.30
CA VAL A 371 -11.31 7.20 -20.01
C VAL A 371 -10.17 8.19 -20.19
N ASP A 372 -10.38 9.42 -19.71
CA ASP A 372 -9.40 10.49 -19.72
C ASP A 372 -8.82 10.67 -18.30
N ILE A 373 -7.50 10.44 -18.16
CA ILE A 373 -6.78 10.62 -16.90
C ILE A 373 -6.26 12.07 -16.88
N ARG A 374 -6.90 12.90 -16.07
CA ARG A 374 -6.53 14.31 -15.94
C ARG A 374 -5.36 14.48 -14.99
N LYS A 375 -4.40 15.29 -15.42
CA LYS A 375 -3.32 15.78 -14.59
C LYS A 375 -3.46 17.28 -14.44
N GLY A 376 -3.11 17.76 -13.25
CA GLY A 376 -3.08 19.18 -12.94
C GLY A 376 -1.83 19.51 -12.14
N GLU A 377 -1.40 20.77 -12.19
CA GLU A 377 -0.28 21.25 -11.38
C GLU A 377 -0.60 21.10 -9.89
N LYS A 378 0.28 20.42 -9.14
CA LYS A 378 0.14 20.21 -7.70
C LYS A 378 1.33 20.68 -6.88
N LEU A 379 2.50 20.81 -7.49
CA LEU A 379 3.69 21.34 -6.85
C LEU A 379 4.34 22.39 -7.74
N TRP A 380 4.90 23.43 -7.14
CA TRP A 380 5.63 24.48 -7.84
C TRP A 380 7.03 24.62 -7.29
N ILE A 381 8.01 24.63 -8.19
CA ILE A 381 9.41 24.92 -7.87
C ILE A 381 9.60 26.42 -8.00
N VAL A 382 10.00 27.06 -6.91
CA VAL A 382 10.17 28.50 -6.81
C VAL A 382 11.61 28.81 -6.41
N GLU A 383 12.19 29.82 -7.05
CA GLU A 383 13.55 30.31 -6.82
C GLU A 383 13.51 31.76 -6.36
N ARG A 384 14.44 32.12 -5.48
CA ARG A 384 14.65 33.49 -5.04
C ARG A 384 15.45 34.27 -6.08
N SER A 385 14.90 35.38 -6.56
CA SER A 385 15.49 36.26 -7.58
C SER A 385 16.60 37.16 -7.05
#